data_AF-A0A9Q7XN70-F1
#
_entry.id   AF-A0A9Q7XN70-F1
#
_cell.length_a   1.000
_cell.length_b   1.000
_cell.length_c   1.000
_cell.angle_alpha   90.00
_cell.angle_beta   90.00
_cell.angle_gamma   90.00
#
_symmetry.space_group_name_H-M   'P 1'
#
loop_
_entity.id
_entity.type
_entity.pdbx_description
1 polymer ?
#
loop_
_entity_poly.entity_id
_entity_poly.type
_entity_poly.pdbx_seq_one_letter_code
_entity_poly.pdbx_strand_id
1 'polypeptide(L)'
;MLRNALAPVARQAVASSSRTAAFSTVARPAAVAIARTASSNVFGAPVQRRGYHEKVIDHYENPRNVGSFLKTDKDVGIGLVGAPACGDVMKLSIKVNEDGIIEDVRFKTFGCGSAIASSSYMTERVKGMSLEEAGKIKNTEIAQELCLPPVKLHCSMLAEDAIKSAIKNYKSKRDATGNKKQGHIELTQNVATGNTTATAHVGSGTV
;
A
#
# COMPACT_ATOMS: atom_id res chain seq x y z
N MET A 1 43.83 -35.98 22.40
CA MET A 1 44.91 -35.14 22.96
C MET A 1 44.54 -33.70 22.61
N LEU A 2 44.37 -32.69 23.46
CA LEU A 2 44.52 -32.42 24.90
C LEU A 2 43.53 -31.26 25.17
N ARG A 3 42.55 -31.41 26.06
CA ARG A 3 42.44 -30.71 27.37
C ARG A 3 43.17 -29.36 27.47
N ASN A 4 42.40 -28.28 27.74
CA ASN A 4 42.63 -27.33 28.85
C ASN A 4 41.40 -26.40 28.94
N ALA A 5 40.54 -26.45 29.96
CA ALA A 5 40.72 -26.29 31.41
C ALA A 5 40.74 -24.81 31.88
N LEU A 6 39.69 -24.47 32.61
CA LEU A 6 39.55 -23.56 33.76
C LEU A 6 39.99 -22.09 33.65
N ALA A 7 39.02 -21.20 33.90
CA ALA A 7 39.01 -20.36 35.11
C ALA A 7 37.63 -19.70 35.34
N PRO A 8 36.97 -19.93 36.50
CA PRO A 8 35.90 -19.06 36.99
C PRO A 8 36.41 -18.22 38.17
N VAL A 9 36.37 -16.89 38.07
CA VAL A 9 36.74 -16.00 39.19
C VAL A 9 35.49 -15.36 39.79
N ALA A 10 35.06 -16.01 40.87
CA ALA A 10 34.56 -15.47 42.14
C ALA A 10 33.79 -14.14 42.16
N ARG A 11 32.50 -14.29 42.54
CA ARG A 11 31.72 -13.34 43.35
C ARG A 11 32.51 -12.86 44.56
N GLN A 12 32.41 -11.57 44.87
CA GLN A 12 32.53 -11.06 46.23
C GLN A 12 31.33 -10.18 46.56
N ALA A 13 30.49 -10.70 47.45
CA ALA A 13 29.52 -9.94 48.22
C ALA A 13 30.15 -9.66 49.58
N VAL A 14 30.28 -8.38 49.94
CA VAL A 14 30.62 -7.96 51.30
C VAL A 14 29.42 -7.20 51.85
N ALA A 15 28.69 -7.88 52.74
CA ALA A 15 27.70 -7.30 53.62
C ALA A 15 28.39 -6.73 54.87
N SER A 16 27.61 -5.94 55.61
CA SER A 16 27.82 -5.47 56.98
C SER A 16 28.66 -4.20 57.16
N SER A 17 27.98 -3.10 57.50
CA SER A 17 28.29 -2.43 58.75
C SER A 17 27.06 -1.66 59.25
N SER A 18 26.47 -2.21 60.30
CA SER A 18 25.59 -1.58 61.26
C SER A 18 26.25 -0.32 61.83
N ARG A 19 25.48 0.77 62.00
CA ARG A 19 25.78 1.84 62.98
C ARG A 19 24.51 2.62 63.33
N THR A 20 24.02 2.33 64.54
CA THR A 20 23.53 3.28 65.56
C THR A 20 22.41 4.25 65.18
N ALA A 21 21.20 3.86 65.60
CA ALA A 21 20.11 4.77 65.93
C ALA A 21 20.30 5.34 67.34
N ALA A 22 20.22 6.65 67.47
CA ALA A 22 19.68 7.40 68.61
C ALA A 22 19.92 8.89 68.33
N PHE A 23 18.89 9.73 68.38
CA PHE A 23 18.89 10.99 69.14
C PHE A 23 17.56 11.75 68.96
N SER A 24 16.86 11.86 70.09
CA SER A 24 16.08 12.99 70.60
C SER A 24 14.94 13.61 69.77
N THR A 25 13.73 13.29 70.25
CA THR A 25 12.54 14.15 70.32
C THR A 25 12.85 15.61 70.65
N VAL A 26 12.36 16.53 69.81
CA VAL A 26 11.79 17.82 70.22
C VAL A 26 10.62 18.15 69.30
N ALA A 27 9.41 18.11 69.86
CA ALA A 27 8.19 18.59 69.22
C ALA A 27 8.14 20.13 69.26
N ARG A 28 7.83 20.76 68.12
CA ARG A 28 7.50 22.18 68.01
C ARG A 28 6.43 22.41 66.93
N PRO A 29 5.66 23.51 67.04
CA PRO A 29 4.22 23.49 66.84
C PRO A 29 3.76 23.64 65.39
N ALA A 30 2.52 23.22 65.17
CA ALA A 30 1.77 23.33 63.92
C ALA A 30 1.72 24.78 63.41
N ALA A 31 2.37 25.03 62.27
CA ALA A 31 2.17 26.23 61.47
C ALA A 31 1.37 25.85 60.21
N VAL A 32 0.10 26.23 60.24
CA VAL A 32 -0.80 26.60 59.14
C VAL A 32 -0.41 26.07 57.74
N ALA A 33 -1.08 24.99 57.33
CA ALA A 33 -1.09 24.54 55.95
C ALA A 33 -1.84 25.56 55.07
N ILE A 34 -1.11 26.45 54.40
CA ILE A 34 -1.63 27.13 53.23
C ILE A 34 -1.62 26.11 52.10
N ALA A 35 -2.77 25.48 51.87
CA ALA A 35 -3.01 24.67 50.69
C ALA A 35 -2.84 25.56 49.46
N ARG A 36 -1.65 25.53 48.85
CA ARG A 36 -1.50 25.90 47.45
C ARG A 36 -2.24 24.83 46.68
N THR A 37 -3.47 25.13 46.27
CA THR A 37 -4.18 24.40 45.24
C THR A 37 -3.29 24.38 44.01
N ALA A 38 -2.53 23.30 43.85
CA ALA A 38 -1.86 22.99 42.61
C ALA A 38 -2.98 22.79 41.58
N SER A 39 -3.26 23.83 40.81
CA SER A 39 -4.08 23.75 39.61
C SER A 39 -3.29 22.92 38.60
N SER A 40 -3.38 21.60 38.73
CA SER A 40 -2.90 20.65 37.75
C SER A 40 -3.92 20.55 36.61
N ASN A 41 -4.12 21.66 35.90
CA ASN A 41 -4.66 21.62 34.55
C ASN A 41 -3.55 22.02 33.58
N VAL A 42 -2.51 21.20 33.57
CA VAL A 42 -1.76 20.99 32.33
C VAL A 42 -2.64 20.07 31.50
N PHE A 43 -3.61 20.66 30.80
CA PHE A 43 -4.18 20.04 29.60
C PHE A 43 -3.04 19.98 28.58
N GLY A 44 -2.14 19.01 28.76
CA GLY A 44 -1.26 18.56 27.70
C GLY A 44 -2.19 18.03 26.62
N ALA A 45 -2.34 18.79 25.54
CA ALA A 45 -2.87 18.24 24.31
C ALA A 45 -2.15 16.90 24.07
N PRO A 46 -2.87 15.82 23.73
CA PRO A 46 -2.20 14.58 23.40
C PRO A 46 -1.21 14.92 22.30
N VAL A 47 0.09 14.75 22.59
CA VAL A 47 1.12 14.75 21.56
C VAL A 47 0.68 13.64 20.62
N GLN A 48 0.04 14.02 19.50
CA GLN A 48 -0.33 13.07 18.47
C GLN A 48 0.98 12.39 18.07
N ARG A 49 1.17 11.15 18.52
CA ARG A 49 2.30 10.34 18.08
C ARG A 49 2.21 10.36 16.56
N ARG A 50 3.23 10.91 15.91
CA ARG A 50 3.39 10.86 14.45
C ARG A 50 3.67 9.40 14.10
N GLY A 51 2.63 8.59 14.11
CA GLY A 51 2.68 7.16 13.91
C GLY A 51 1.94 6.77 12.64
N TYR A 52 2.32 5.63 12.09
CA TYR A 52 1.55 4.95 11.07
C TYR A 52 0.35 4.26 11.72
N HIS A 53 -0.76 4.20 11.01
CA HIS A 53 -1.89 3.38 11.44
C HIS A 53 -1.49 1.89 11.44
N GLU A 54 -2.06 1.08 12.34
CA GLU A 54 -1.70 -0.34 12.49
C GLU A 54 -1.83 -1.12 11.18
N LYS A 55 -2.87 -0.83 10.39
CA LYS A 55 -3.06 -1.39 9.04
C LYS A 55 -1.90 -1.07 8.08
N VAL A 56 -1.35 0.13 8.15
CA VAL A 56 -0.20 0.51 7.31
C VAL A 56 1.04 -0.26 7.74
N ILE A 57 1.22 -0.45 9.05
CA ILE A 57 2.34 -1.22 9.60
C ILE A 57 2.24 -2.68 9.16
N ASP A 58 1.07 -3.29 9.27
CA ASP A 58 0.84 -4.68 8.88
C ASP A 58 1.19 -4.94 7.40
N HIS A 59 0.69 -4.10 6.49
CA HIS A 59 1.04 -4.23 5.07
C HIS A 59 2.49 -3.86 4.74
N TYR A 60 3.16 -3.09 5.59
CA TYR A 60 4.56 -2.75 5.41
C TYR A 60 5.50 -3.87 5.89
N GLU A 61 5.22 -4.45 7.05
CA GLU A 61 6.02 -5.54 7.62
C GLU A 61 5.78 -6.88 6.90
N ASN A 62 4.51 -7.13 6.52
CA ASN A 62 4.09 -8.35 5.83
C ASN A 62 3.44 -8.02 4.49
N PRO A 63 4.17 -7.47 3.49
CA PRO A 63 3.58 -7.11 2.22
C PRO A 63 3.11 -8.38 1.48
N ARG A 64 1.85 -8.39 1.05
CA ARG A 64 1.26 -9.52 0.33
C ARG A 64 1.57 -9.41 -1.16
N ASN A 65 1.57 -10.52 -1.90
CA ASN A 65 1.65 -10.47 -3.37
C ASN A 65 2.90 -9.76 -3.95
N VAL A 66 4.02 -9.69 -3.22
CA VAL A 66 5.27 -9.14 -3.75
C VAL A 66 5.79 -10.03 -4.89
N GLY A 67 6.19 -9.43 -6.00
CA GLY A 67 6.72 -10.17 -7.14
C GLY A 67 6.51 -9.47 -8.48
N SER A 68 6.77 -10.19 -9.57
CA SER A 68 6.51 -9.67 -10.91
C SER A 68 6.31 -10.80 -11.90
N PHE A 69 5.40 -10.61 -12.84
CA PHE A 69 5.24 -11.50 -13.99
C PHE A 69 6.16 -11.11 -15.15
N LEU A 70 6.25 -12.00 -16.14
CA LEU A 70 7.00 -11.75 -17.36
C LEU A 70 6.20 -10.84 -18.29
N LYS A 71 6.90 -9.97 -19.02
CA LYS A 71 6.27 -9.06 -19.98
C LYS A 71 5.72 -9.79 -21.21
N THR A 72 6.26 -10.96 -21.49
CA THR A 72 5.98 -11.78 -22.68
C THR A 72 4.62 -12.47 -22.61
N ASP A 73 4.06 -12.65 -21.42
CA ASP A 73 2.78 -13.32 -21.23
C ASP A 73 1.64 -12.49 -21.83
N LYS A 74 0.78 -13.14 -22.62
CA LYS A 74 -0.37 -12.53 -23.31
C LYS A 74 -1.47 -12.13 -22.33
N ASP A 75 -1.60 -12.89 -21.24
CA ASP A 75 -2.63 -12.73 -20.23
C ASP A 75 -2.24 -11.76 -19.11
N VAL A 76 -1.05 -11.15 -19.22
CA VAL A 76 -0.49 -10.28 -18.20
C VAL A 76 -0.45 -8.83 -18.67
N GLY A 77 -1.13 -7.96 -17.91
CA GLY A 77 -1.00 -6.50 -18.00
C GLY A 77 0.04 -5.98 -17.02
N ILE A 78 0.93 -5.10 -17.48
CA ILE A 78 1.94 -4.48 -16.60
C ILE A 78 1.83 -2.96 -16.67
N GLY A 79 1.60 -2.35 -15.51
CA GLY A 79 1.64 -0.90 -15.31
C GLY A 79 2.89 -0.51 -14.56
N LEU A 80 3.66 0.43 -15.11
CA LEU A 80 4.74 1.10 -14.41
C LEU A 80 4.35 2.58 -14.27
N VAL A 81 4.31 3.07 -13.04
CA VAL A 81 3.90 4.44 -12.71
C VAL A 81 4.83 5.04 -11.66
N GLY A 82 4.83 6.37 -11.57
CA GLY A 82 5.70 7.13 -10.68
C GLY A 82 6.98 7.62 -11.36
N ALA A 83 7.75 8.44 -10.63
CA ALA A 83 8.95 9.08 -11.13
C ALA A 83 10.08 8.94 -10.09
N PRO A 84 11.28 8.50 -10.49
CA PRO A 84 12.41 8.34 -9.57
C PRO A 84 12.75 9.64 -8.81
N ALA A 85 12.56 10.80 -9.43
CA ALA A 85 12.80 12.10 -8.81
C ALA A 85 11.90 12.39 -7.60
N CYS A 86 10.68 11.83 -7.58
CA CYS A 86 9.74 12.00 -6.48
C CYS A 86 9.92 10.96 -5.36
N GLY A 87 10.78 9.96 -5.58
CA GLY A 87 11.03 8.89 -4.62
C GLY A 87 9.98 7.78 -4.60
N ASP A 88 8.94 7.87 -5.43
CA ASP A 88 7.87 6.87 -5.51
C ASP A 88 7.75 6.30 -6.94
N VAL A 89 7.96 4.98 -7.09
CA VAL A 89 7.85 4.24 -8.35
C VAL A 89 7.20 2.89 -8.08
N MET A 90 6.10 2.58 -8.76
CA MET A 90 5.34 1.34 -8.59
C MET A 90 5.22 0.58 -9.91
N LYS A 91 5.55 -0.71 -9.88
CA LYS A 91 5.26 -1.68 -10.93
C LYS A 91 4.16 -2.63 -10.45
N LEU A 92 3.02 -2.59 -11.10
CA LEU A 92 1.90 -3.50 -10.89
C LEU A 92 1.80 -4.46 -12.08
N SER A 93 1.64 -5.75 -11.81
CA SER A 93 1.43 -6.79 -12.82
C SER A 93 0.15 -7.55 -12.47
N ILE A 94 -0.81 -7.59 -13.39
CA ILE A 94 -2.08 -8.32 -13.25
C ILE A 94 -2.10 -9.47 -14.24
N LYS A 95 -2.55 -10.64 -13.81
CA LYS A 95 -2.84 -11.80 -14.68
C LYS A 95 -4.35 -11.95 -14.78
N VAL A 96 -4.86 -12.04 -16.01
CA VAL A 96 -6.30 -12.00 -16.30
C VAL A 96 -6.71 -13.28 -17.03
N ASN A 97 -7.84 -13.85 -16.66
CA ASN A 97 -8.44 -15.00 -17.34
C ASN A 97 -9.16 -14.64 -18.63
N GLU A 98 -9.54 -15.69 -19.36
CA GLU A 98 -10.36 -15.59 -20.56
C GLU A 98 -11.72 -14.90 -20.28
N ASP A 99 -12.27 -15.07 -19.08
CA ASP A 99 -13.50 -14.41 -18.61
C ASP A 99 -13.33 -12.92 -18.26
N GLY A 100 -12.10 -12.38 -18.34
CA GLY A 100 -11.81 -10.98 -17.97
C GLY A 100 -11.74 -10.73 -16.47
N ILE A 101 -11.58 -11.79 -15.66
CA ILE A 101 -11.39 -11.74 -14.21
C ILE A 101 -9.90 -11.79 -13.86
N ILE A 102 -9.46 -11.00 -12.88
CA ILE A 102 -8.08 -10.95 -12.40
C ILE A 102 -7.79 -12.15 -11.49
N GLU A 103 -6.96 -13.10 -11.94
CA GLU A 103 -6.60 -14.29 -11.15
C GLU A 103 -5.56 -14.00 -10.08
N ASP A 104 -4.49 -13.31 -10.48
CA ASP A 104 -3.37 -13.04 -9.60
C ASP A 104 -2.76 -11.69 -9.93
N VAL A 105 -2.25 -11.05 -8.89
CA VAL A 105 -1.69 -9.72 -8.94
C VAL A 105 -0.38 -9.75 -8.20
N ARG A 106 0.62 -9.09 -8.77
CA ARG A 106 1.94 -8.95 -8.19
C ARG A 106 2.41 -7.52 -8.28
N PHE A 107 3.10 -7.05 -7.25
CA PHE A 107 3.67 -5.72 -7.27
C PHE A 107 5.14 -5.69 -6.84
N LYS A 108 5.82 -4.65 -7.32
CA LYS A 108 7.10 -4.16 -6.79
C LYS A 108 6.99 -2.66 -6.70
N THR A 109 7.32 -2.09 -5.56
CA THR A 109 7.23 -0.65 -5.35
C THR A 109 8.48 -0.15 -4.63
N PHE A 110 8.89 1.05 -4.98
CA PHE A 110 9.91 1.83 -4.32
C PHE A 110 9.22 3.09 -3.83
N GLY A 111 9.29 3.37 -2.54
CA GLY A 111 8.59 4.51 -1.96
C GLY A 111 8.56 4.45 -0.44
N CYS A 112 7.86 5.40 0.16
CA CYS A 112 7.69 5.41 1.61
C CYS A 112 6.82 4.22 2.11
N GLY A 113 6.88 3.90 3.40
CA GLY A 113 6.11 2.77 3.96
C GLY A 113 4.61 2.82 3.68
N SER A 114 4.02 4.01 3.61
CA SER A 114 2.62 4.21 3.21
C SER A 114 2.36 3.84 1.74
N ALA A 115 3.32 4.06 0.84
CA ALA A 115 3.21 3.64 -0.56
C ALA A 115 3.26 2.12 -0.67
N ILE A 116 4.16 1.46 0.06
CA ILE A 116 4.24 0.00 0.12
C ILE A 116 2.94 -0.60 0.65
N ALA A 117 2.41 -0.05 1.75
CA ALA A 117 1.15 -0.50 2.32
C ALA A 117 -0.03 -0.31 1.36
N SER A 118 -0.11 0.86 0.70
CA SER A 118 -1.14 1.15 -0.31
C SER A 118 -1.08 0.16 -1.48
N SER A 119 0.12 -0.15 -1.98
CA SER A 119 0.32 -1.13 -3.04
C SER A 119 -0.09 -2.54 -2.60
N SER A 120 0.29 -2.97 -1.39
CA SER A 120 -0.06 -4.30 -0.88
C SER A 120 -1.56 -4.48 -0.74
N TYR A 121 -2.23 -3.55 -0.03
CA TYR A 121 -3.68 -3.60 0.14
C TYR A 121 -4.41 -3.61 -1.21
N MET A 122 -3.94 -2.76 -2.14
CA MET A 122 -4.52 -2.70 -3.48
C MET A 122 -4.47 -4.05 -4.19
N THR A 123 -3.35 -4.76 -4.12
CA THR A 123 -3.22 -6.07 -4.79
C THR A 123 -4.15 -7.15 -4.26
N GLU A 124 -4.46 -7.13 -2.96
CA GLU A 124 -5.45 -8.03 -2.37
C GLU A 124 -6.86 -7.64 -2.78
N ARG A 125 -7.13 -6.32 -2.83
CA ARG A 125 -8.45 -5.80 -3.20
C ARG A 125 -8.83 -6.16 -4.64
N VAL A 126 -7.90 -6.03 -5.59
CA VAL A 126 -8.18 -6.28 -7.02
C VAL A 126 -8.23 -7.75 -7.40
N LYS A 127 -7.73 -8.65 -6.56
CA LYS A 127 -7.69 -10.08 -6.86
C LYS A 127 -9.12 -10.64 -6.87
N GLY A 128 -9.49 -11.33 -7.95
CA GLY A 128 -10.84 -11.87 -8.15
C GLY A 128 -11.87 -10.86 -8.68
N MET A 129 -11.49 -9.60 -8.92
CA MET A 129 -12.37 -8.61 -9.55
C MET A 129 -12.31 -8.68 -11.07
N SER A 130 -13.36 -8.21 -11.74
CA SER A 130 -13.32 -7.94 -13.18
C SER A 130 -12.45 -6.71 -13.50
N LEU A 131 -11.96 -6.62 -14.73
CA LEU A 131 -11.19 -5.45 -15.19
C LEU A 131 -11.96 -4.12 -15.06
N GLU A 132 -13.27 -4.15 -15.29
CA GLU A 132 -14.10 -2.95 -15.21
C GLU A 132 -14.33 -2.50 -13.76
N GLU A 133 -14.44 -3.44 -12.82
CA GLU A 133 -14.53 -3.14 -11.39
C GLU A 133 -13.19 -2.63 -10.84
N ALA A 134 -12.09 -3.30 -11.19
CA ALA A 134 -10.76 -2.87 -10.80
C ALA A 134 -10.47 -1.44 -11.28
N GLY A 135 -10.91 -1.08 -12.49
CA GLY A 135 -10.76 0.28 -13.02
C GLY A 135 -11.60 1.35 -12.33
N LYS A 136 -12.62 0.97 -11.54
CA LYS A 136 -13.49 1.89 -10.79
C LYS A 136 -12.97 2.18 -9.37
N ILE A 137 -11.96 1.44 -8.90
CA ILE A 137 -11.35 1.68 -7.59
C ILE A 137 -10.76 3.10 -7.57
N LYS A 138 -11.07 3.83 -6.50
CA LYS A 138 -10.62 5.20 -6.30
C LYS A 138 -9.60 5.28 -5.18
N ASN A 139 -8.69 6.24 -5.28
CA ASN A 139 -7.73 6.56 -4.23
C ASN A 139 -8.38 6.83 -2.86
N THR A 140 -9.63 7.34 -2.85
CA THR A 140 -10.36 7.66 -1.62
C THR A 140 -10.70 6.42 -0.82
N GLU A 141 -11.07 5.31 -1.46
CA GLU A 141 -11.37 4.03 -0.79
C GLU A 141 -10.12 3.49 -0.09
N ILE A 142 -8.98 3.52 -0.79
CA ILE A 142 -7.68 3.05 -0.26
C ILE A 142 -7.22 3.93 0.91
N ALA A 143 -7.35 5.26 0.76
CA ALA A 143 -6.95 6.20 1.79
C ALA A 143 -7.79 6.06 3.06
N GLN A 144 -9.09 5.83 2.92
CA GLN A 144 -9.99 5.56 4.04
C GLN A 144 -9.64 4.25 4.72
N GLU A 145 -9.44 3.18 3.95
CA GLU A 145 -9.16 1.85 4.51
C GLU A 145 -7.86 1.85 5.33
N LEU A 146 -6.81 2.48 4.80
CA LEU A 146 -5.51 2.59 5.47
C LEU A 146 -5.42 3.75 6.45
N CYS A 147 -6.49 4.54 6.61
CA CYS A 147 -6.56 5.71 7.48
C CYS A 147 -5.39 6.69 7.22
N LEU A 148 -5.11 6.95 5.94
CA LEU A 148 -3.96 7.77 5.54
C LEU A 148 -4.17 9.24 5.93
N PRO A 149 -3.18 9.89 6.56
CA PRO A 149 -3.25 11.33 6.80
C PRO A 149 -3.21 12.10 5.47
N PRO A 150 -3.74 13.34 5.40
CA PRO A 150 -3.82 14.12 4.16
C PRO A 150 -2.50 14.28 3.41
N VAL A 151 -1.39 14.36 4.14
CA VAL A 151 -0.03 14.50 3.59
C VAL A 151 0.41 13.27 2.76
N LYS A 152 -0.19 12.11 2.98
CA LYS A 152 0.16 10.83 2.34
C LYS A 152 -0.86 10.34 1.30
N LEU A 153 -1.79 11.20 0.88
CA LEU A 153 -2.78 10.84 -0.16
C LEU A 153 -2.17 10.56 -1.54
N HIS A 154 -0.96 11.05 -1.83
CA HIS A 154 -0.26 10.70 -3.09
C HIS A 154 0.01 9.18 -3.20
N CYS A 155 0.15 8.46 -2.07
CA CYS A 155 0.37 7.03 -2.07
C CYS A 155 -0.85 6.25 -2.60
N SER A 156 -2.07 6.71 -2.30
CA SER A 156 -3.29 6.08 -2.81
C SER A 156 -3.56 6.46 -4.27
N MET A 157 -3.19 7.67 -4.69
CA MET A 157 -3.24 8.09 -6.10
C MET A 157 -2.31 7.24 -6.97
N LEU A 158 -1.08 6.98 -6.50
CA LEU A 158 -0.12 6.13 -7.21
C LEU A 158 -0.67 4.71 -7.43
N ALA A 159 -1.35 4.14 -6.42
CA ALA A 159 -1.94 2.81 -6.52
C ALA A 159 -3.11 2.78 -7.54
N GLU A 160 -3.97 3.79 -7.54
CA GLU A 160 -5.05 3.94 -8.52
C GLU A 160 -4.50 4.03 -9.96
N ASP A 161 -3.49 4.89 -10.17
CA ASP A 161 -2.86 5.08 -11.47
C ASP A 161 -2.18 3.80 -11.96
N ALA A 162 -1.57 3.03 -11.05
CA ALA A 162 -0.94 1.75 -11.36
C ALA A 162 -1.93 0.73 -11.93
N ILE A 163 -3.13 0.63 -11.34
CA ILE A 163 -4.20 -0.25 -11.86
C ILE A 163 -4.60 0.17 -13.27
N LYS A 164 -4.93 1.45 -13.45
CA LYS A 164 -5.40 1.95 -14.75
C LYS A 164 -4.35 1.73 -15.83
N SER A 165 -3.08 1.95 -15.50
CA SER A 165 -1.95 1.68 -16.37
C SER A 165 -1.83 0.20 -16.73
N ALA A 166 -1.96 -0.71 -15.75
CA ALA A 166 -1.90 -2.16 -15.97
C ALA A 166 -3.06 -2.67 -16.84
N ILE A 167 -4.28 -2.20 -16.59
CA ILE A 167 -5.47 -2.54 -17.40
C ILE A 167 -5.32 -2.01 -18.82
N LYS A 168 -4.86 -0.78 -18.99
CA LYS A 168 -4.59 -0.20 -20.32
C LYS A 168 -3.56 -1.03 -21.08
N ASN A 169 -2.46 -1.43 -20.42
CA ASN A 169 -1.45 -2.29 -21.02
C ASN A 169 -2.02 -3.65 -21.46
N TYR A 170 -2.86 -4.28 -20.63
CA TYR A 170 -3.54 -5.52 -20.97
C TYR A 170 -4.45 -5.37 -22.20
N LYS A 171 -5.32 -4.35 -22.20
CA LYS A 171 -6.24 -4.06 -23.33
C LYS A 171 -5.45 -3.80 -24.62
N SER A 172 -4.43 -2.94 -24.59
CA SER A 172 -3.60 -2.64 -25.76
C SER A 172 -2.84 -3.86 -26.29
N LYS A 173 -2.38 -4.77 -25.42
CA LYS A 173 -1.76 -6.04 -25.85
C LYS A 173 -2.77 -6.94 -26.59
N ARG A 174 -4.00 -7.06 -26.08
CA ARG A 174 -5.07 -7.84 -26.73
C ARG A 174 -5.50 -7.24 -28.06
N ASP A 175 -5.55 -5.92 -28.15
CA ASP A 175 -5.82 -5.20 -29.41
C ASP A 175 -4.72 -5.45 -30.45
N ALA A 176 -3.45 -5.41 -30.05
CA ALA A 176 -2.31 -5.68 -30.91
C ALA A 176 -2.20 -7.16 -31.34
N THR A 177 -2.72 -8.09 -30.54
CA THR A 177 -2.66 -9.55 -30.80
C THR A 177 -3.84 -10.05 -31.63
N GLY A 178 -4.79 -9.19 -32.01
CA GLY A 178 -5.71 -9.48 -33.13
C GLY A 178 -7.09 -10.05 -32.77
N ASN A 179 -7.69 -9.70 -31.63
CA ASN A 179 -9.09 -10.06 -31.36
C ASN A 179 -10.10 -8.95 -31.75
N LYS A 180 -9.90 -8.33 -32.92
CA LYS A 180 -10.76 -7.23 -33.38
C LYS A 180 -11.85 -7.79 -34.29
N LYS A 181 -13.04 -8.04 -33.72
CA LYS A 181 -14.30 -8.06 -34.49
C LYS A 181 -14.60 -6.62 -34.95
N GLN A 182 -13.86 -6.12 -35.94
CA GLN A 182 -14.17 -4.84 -36.56
C GLN A 182 -15.23 -5.07 -37.62
N GLY A 183 -16.48 -4.76 -37.31
CA GLY A 183 -17.41 -4.39 -38.36
C GLY A 183 -16.93 -3.07 -38.97
N HIS A 184 -16.81 -3.01 -40.29
CA HIS A 184 -16.59 -1.75 -41.00
C HIS A 184 -17.90 -1.33 -41.66
N ILE A 185 -18.13 -0.02 -41.68
CA ILE A 185 -19.24 0.60 -42.40
C ILE A 185 -18.64 1.10 -43.71
N GLU A 186 -19.01 0.49 -44.83
CA GLU A 186 -18.64 0.99 -46.14
C GLU A 186 -19.67 2.05 -46.56
N LEU A 187 -19.19 3.25 -46.86
CA LEU A 187 -20.01 4.36 -47.36
C LEU A 187 -19.77 4.49 -48.85
N THR A 188 -20.76 4.09 -49.65
CA THR A 188 -20.73 4.31 -51.10
C THR A 188 -21.61 5.51 -51.44
N GLN A 189 -21.01 6.54 -52.03
CA GLN A 189 -21.71 7.73 -52.51
C GLN A 189 -21.87 7.65 -54.03
N ASN A 190 -23.11 7.69 -54.52
CA ASN A 190 -23.35 7.80 -55.95
C ASN A 190 -23.48 9.28 -56.36
N VAL A 191 -22.47 9.78 -57.08
CA VAL A 191 -22.33 11.19 -57.47
C VAL A 191 -23.43 11.64 -58.45
N ALA A 192 -24.07 10.70 -59.17
CA ALA A 192 -25.13 11.03 -60.13
C ALA A 192 -26.51 11.24 -59.48
N THR A 193 -26.76 10.63 -58.31
CA THR A 193 -28.09 10.60 -57.68
C THR A 193 -28.13 11.25 -56.29
N GLY A 194 -26.96 11.63 -55.74
CA GLY A 194 -26.84 12.24 -54.43
C GLY A 194 -27.19 11.31 -53.25
N ASN A 195 -27.48 10.04 -53.52
CA ASN A 195 -27.78 9.07 -52.47
C ASN A 195 -26.48 8.53 -51.85
N THR A 196 -26.46 8.47 -50.52
CA THR A 196 -25.39 7.82 -49.76
C THR A 196 -25.96 6.53 -49.19
N THR A 197 -25.38 5.39 -49.57
CA THR A 197 -25.74 4.09 -49.00
C THR A 197 -24.66 3.67 -48.02
N ALA A 198 -25.05 3.42 -46.77
CA ALA A 198 -24.17 2.90 -45.72
C ALA A 198 -24.46 1.41 -45.54
N THR A 199 -23.53 0.54 -45.93
CA THR A 199 -23.65 -0.91 -45.71
C THR A 199 -22.77 -1.31 -44.55
N ALA A 200 -23.36 -1.86 -43.50
CA ALA A 200 -22.65 -2.37 -42.34
C ALA A 200 -22.27 -3.84 -42.57
N HIS A 201 -20.96 -4.12 -42.68
CA HIS A 201 -20.45 -5.48 -42.77
C HIS A 201 -19.97 -5.94 -41.39
N VAL A 202 -20.70 -6.87 -40.76
CA VAL A 202 -20.27 -7.54 -39.52
C VAL A 202 -19.31 -8.66 -39.91
N GLY A 203 -18.03 -8.55 -39.54
CA GLY A 203 -17.04 -9.58 -39.84
C GLY A 203 -17.41 -10.93 -39.23
N SER A 204 -17.73 -11.93 -40.06
CA SER A 204 -17.89 -13.32 -39.62
C SER A 204 -16.49 -13.92 -39.38
N GLY A 205 -16.08 -14.00 -38.13
CA GLY A 205 -14.88 -14.75 -37.75
C GLY A 205 -15.23 -16.22 -37.57
N THR A 206 -14.65 -17.10 -38.39
CA THR A 206 -14.48 -18.52 -38.05
C THR A 206 -13.42 -18.63 -36.96
N VAL A 207 -13.75 -19.33 -35.88
CA VAL A 207 -12.86 -19.73 -34.78
C VAL A 207 -11.75 -20.63 -35.30
#